data_AF-A0A291M3T3-F1
#
_entry.id   AF-A0A291M3T3-F1
#
_cell.length_a   1.000
_cell.length_b   1.000
_cell.length_c   1.000
_cell.angle_alpha   90.00
_cell.angle_beta   90.00
_cell.angle_gamma   90.00
#
_symmetry.space_group_name_H-M   'P 1'
#
loop_
_entity.id
_entity.type
_entity.pdbx_description
1 polymer ?
#
loop_
_entity_poly.entity_id
_entity_poly.type
_entity_poly.pdbx_seq_one_letter_code
_entity_poly.pdbx_strand_id
1 'polypeptide(L)'
;MFSTILQTLTDQGNSIHAYRAVARLAYEKAGEPSDHAAAFFVLGTIAEAFVERHERMPLLSKETEQSFAAFKEDIAALSAAYETGDPAGILAALNTVASSHAAVLI
;
A
#
# COMPACT_ATOMS: atom_id res chain seq x y z
N MET A 1 0.74 -10.82 -7.89
CA MET A 1 1.27 -9.61 -8.57
C MET A 1 1.88 -8.62 -7.57
N PHE A 2 1.11 -8.11 -6.60
CA PHE A 2 1.63 -7.26 -5.51
C PHE A 2 2.21 -8.05 -4.32
N SER A 3 2.34 -9.37 -4.45
CA SER A 3 2.79 -10.28 -3.38
C SER A 3 4.17 -9.94 -2.85
N THR A 4 5.05 -9.36 -3.67
CA THR A 4 6.40 -8.93 -3.25
C THR A 4 6.36 -7.80 -2.24
N ILE A 5 5.35 -6.92 -2.31
CA ILE A 5 5.13 -5.87 -1.30
C ILE A 5 4.73 -6.51 0.03
N LEU A 6 3.75 -7.41 0.00
CA LEU A 6 3.22 -8.06 1.20
C LEU A 6 4.26 -8.96 1.87
N GLN A 7 5.07 -9.65 1.07
CA GLN A 7 6.20 -10.44 1.54
C GLN A 7 7.25 -9.54 2.21
N THR A 8 7.65 -8.43 1.58
CA THR A 8 8.60 -7.47 2.15
C THR A 8 8.12 -6.93 3.50
N LEU A 9 6.81 -6.65 3.61
CA LEU A 9 6.20 -6.15 4.85
C LEU A 9 6.23 -7.20 5.96
N THR A 10 5.87 -8.45 5.63
CA THR A 10 5.80 -9.58 6.56
C THR A 10 7.19 -10.01 7.04
N ASP A 11 8.16 -10.10 6.13
CA ASP A 11 9.53 -10.54 6.43
C ASP A 11 10.25 -9.55 7.37
N GLN A 12 9.84 -8.28 7.38
CA GLN A 12 10.39 -7.23 8.24
C GLN A 12 9.52 -6.91 9.47
N GLY A 13 8.59 -7.82 9.81
CA GLY A 13 7.81 -7.78 11.04
C GLY A 13 6.84 -6.60 11.15
N ASN A 14 6.36 -6.07 10.02
CA ASN A 14 5.38 -4.97 9.97
C ASN A 14 5.84 -3.70 10.69
N SER A 15 7.15 -3.50 10.81
CA SER A 15 7.75 -2.34 11.47
C SER A 15 7.72 -1.09 10.58
N ILE A 16 7.97 0.10 11.14
CA ILE A 16 8.19 1.33 10.36
C ILE A 16 9.25 1.12 9.27
N HIS A 17 10.31 0.36 9.57
CA HIS A 17 11.34 0.03 8.60
C HIS A 17 10.81 -0.81 7.44
N ALA A 18 9.90 -1.76 7.73
CA ALA A 18 9.21 -2.56 6.73
C ALA A 18 8.39 -1.69 5.78
N TYR A 19 7.61 -0.74 6.32
CA TYR A 19 6.83 0.20 5.50
C TYR A 19 7.73 1.11 4.65
N ARG A 20 8.87 1.56 5.18
CA ARG A 20 9.83 2.35 4.39
C ARG A 20 10.43 1.53 3.23
N ALA A 21 10.74 0.26 3.47
CA ALA A 21 11.23 -0.64 2.42
C ALA A 21 10.16 -0.90 1.35
N VAL A 22 8.90 -1.08 1.78
CA VAL A 22 7.75 -1.23 0.89
C VAL A 22 7.54 0.01 0.03
N ALA A 23 7.55 1.21 0.62
CA ALA A 23 7.35 2.46 -0.12
C ALA A 23 8.39 2.60 -1.24
N ARG A 24 9.66 2.35 -0.91
CA ARG A 24 10.76 2.38 -1.88
C ARG A 24 10.55 1.35 -3.01
N LEU A 25 10.26 0.09 -2.66
CA LEU A 25 10.03 -0.96 -3.65
C LEU A 25 8.84 -0.62 -4.55
N ALA A 26 7.77 -0.09 -3.98
CA ALA A 26 6.58 0.30 -4.72
C ALA A 26 6.87 1.44 -5.70
N TYR A 27 7.64 2.46 -5.31
CA TYR A 27 8.07 3.52 -6.21
C TYR A 27 9.01 3.03 -7.32
N GLU A 28 9.93 2.13 -7.00
CA GLU A 28 10.79 1.48 -8.01
C GLU A 28 9.92 0.73 -9.04
N LYS A 29 8.91 -0.03 -8.60
CA LYS A 29 7.96 -0.72 -9.47
C LYS A 29 7.03 0.21 -10.25
N ALA A 30 6.66 1.35 -9.69
CA ALA A 30 5.87 2.35 -10.40
C ALA A 30 6.65 3.01 -11.55
N GLY A 31 7.97 3.09 -11.46
CA GLY A 31 8.85 3.61 -12.51
C GLY A 31 9.11 2.63 -13.66
N GLU A 32 8.81 1.35 -13.49
CA GLU A 32 8.93 0.34 -14.56
C GLU A 32 7.75 0.48 -15.54
N PRO A 33 7.96 0.33 -16.87
CA PRO A 33 6.87 0.33 -17.84
C PRO A 33 5.90 -0.82 -17.56
N SER A 34 4.75 -0.52 -16.94
CA SER A 34 3.71 -1.49 -16.64
C SER A 34 2.34 -0.84 -16.51
N ASP A 35 1.27 -1.59 -16.79
CA ASP A 35 -0.13 -1.17 -16.60
C ASP A 35 -0.52 -1.05 -15.10
N HIS A 36 0.43 -1.32 -14.22
CA HIS A 36 0.27 -1.37 -12.77
C HIS A 36 0.91 -0.18 -12.05
N ALA A 37 1.53 0.74 -12.79
CA ALA A 37 2.30 1.85 -12.23
C ALA A 37 1.48 2.69 -11.23
N ALA A 38 0.22 2.98 -11.56
CA ALA A 38 -0.68 3.74 -10.69
C ALA A 38 -0.93 3.03 -9.35
N ALA A 39 -1.17 1.72 -9.38
CA ALA A 39 -1.41 0.93 -8.17
C ALA A 39 -0.18 0.85 -7.28
N PHE A 40 1.00 0.63 -7.88
CA PHE A 40 2.26 0.67 -7.16
C PHE A 40 2.52 2.05 -6.54
N PHE A 41 2.26 3.13 -7.27
CA PHE A 41 2.42 4.49 -6.74
C PHE A 41 1.49 4.74 -5.54
N VAL A 42 0.22 4.37 -5.63
CA VAL A 42 -0.75 4.49 -4.52
C VAL A 42 -0.34 3.68 -3.30
N LEU A 43 0.10 2.43 -3.47
CA LEU A 43 0.59 1.62 -2.35
C LEU A 43 1.86 2.23 -1.72
N GLY A 44 2.73 2.83 -2.54
CA GLY A 44 3.92 3.53 -2.08
C GLY A 44 3.59 4.74 -1.20
N THR A 45 2.65 5.58 -1.65
CA THR A 45 2.25 6.78 -0.89
C THR A 45 1.56 6.44 0.43
N ILE A 46 0.74 5.37 0.46
CA ILE A 46 0.13 4.88 1.69
C ILE A 46 1.21 4.42 2.69
N ALA A 47 2.19 3.65 2.22
CA ALA A 47 3.27 3.17 3.07
C ALA A 47 4.16 4.31 3.59
N GLU A 48 4.44 5.31 2.75
CA GLU A 48 5.18 6.51 3.14
C GLU A 48 4.41 7.34 4.19
N ALA A 49 3.12 7.57 3.98
CA ALA A 49 2.27 8.28 4.95
C ALA A 49 2.24 7.57 6.32
N PHE A 50 2.22 6.23 6.32
CA PHE A 50 2.37 5.47 7.57
C PHE A 50 3.71 5.75 8.25
N VAL A 51 4.82 5.76 7.51
CA VAL A 51 6.15 6.07 8.06
C VAL A 51 6.17 7.48 8.64
N GLU A 52 5.74 8.49 7.88
CA GLU A 52 5.77 9.89 8.32
C GLU A 52 4.97 10.13 9.60
N ARG A 53 3.78 9.51 9.71
CA ARG A 53 2.92 9.63 10.89
C ARG A 53 3.58 9.05 12.14
N HIS A 54 4.30 7.95 11.99
CA HIS A 54 4.81 7.16 13.11
C HIS A 54 6.30 7.38 13.40
N GLU A 55 7.03 8.10 12.54
CA GLU A 55 8.36 8.63 12.88
C GLU A 55 8.30 9.65 14.02
N ARG A 56 7.18 10.38 14.14
CA ARG A 56 7.02 11.49 15.08
C ARG A 56 6.31 11.09 16.38
N MET A 57 5.72 9.90 16.45
CA MET A 57 4.92 9.44 17.58
C MET A 57 5.15 7.95 17.86
N PRO A 58 5.28 7.52 19.13
CA PRO A 58 5.39 6.10 19.47
C PRO A 58 4.18 5.32 18.96
N LEU A 59 4.42 4.19 18.29
CA LEU A 59 3.37 3.28 17.81
C LEU A 59 2.75 2.50 18.98
N LEU A 60 1.43 2.57 19.12
CA LEU A 60 0.68 1.58 19.88
C LEU A 60 0.55 0.31 19.02
N SER A 61 0.84 -0.87 19.58
CA SER A 61 0.85 -2.12 18.78
C SER A 61 -0.47 -2.38 18.05
N LYS A 62 -1.59 -1.97 18.65
CA LYS A 62 -2.93 -2.08 18.07
C LYS A 62 -3.11 -1.24 16.81
N GLU A 63 -2.52 -0.06 16.76
CA GLU A 63 -2.58 0.81 15.57
C GLU A 63 -1.75 0.20 14.43
N THR A 64 -0.57 -0.36 14.75
CA THR A 64 0.25 -1.08 13.78
C THR A 64 -0.49 -2.26 13.16
N GLU A 65 -1.18 -3.06 13.98
CA GLU A 65 -1.96 -4.22 13.51
C GLU A 65 -3.13 -3.80 12.62
N GLN A 66 -3.83 -2.72 12.97
CA GLN A 66 -4.93 -2.18 12.17
C GLN A 66 -4.43 -1.63 10.83
N SER A 67 -3.35 -0.84 10.82
CA SER A 67 -2.75 -0.35 9.58
C SER A 67 -2.26 -1.49 8.69
N PHE A 68 -1.68 -2.54 9.27
CA PHE A 68 -1.26 -3.72 8.52
C PHE A 68 -2.44 -4.47 7.90
N ALA A 69 -3.53 -4.66 8.65
CA ALA A 69 -4.73 -5.30 8.14
C ALA A 69 -5.34 -4.51 6.97
N ALA A 70 -5.48 -3.19 7.13
CA ALA A 70 -6.00 -2.30 6.07
C ALA A 70 -5.11 -2.34 4.82
N PHE A 71 -3.79 -2.22 4.99
CA PHE A 71 -2.86 -2.25 3.87
C PHE A 71 -2.88 -3.60 3.12
N LYS A 72 -3.06 -4.71 3.86
CA LYS A 72 -3.24 -6.03 3.27
C LYS A 72 -4.54 -6.13 2.46
N GLU A 73 -5.63 -5.55 2.95
CA GLU A 73 -6.90 -5.49 2.24
C GLU A 73 -6.80 -4.67 0.95
N ASP A 74 -6.10 -3.53 0.97
CA ASP A 74 -5.85 -2.71 -0.22
C ASP A 74 -5.08 -3.50 -1.30
N ILE A 75 -4.02 -4.21 -0.89
CA ILE A 75 -3.24 -5.07 -1.78
C ILE A 75 -4.11 -6.16 -2.40
N ALA A 76 -4.99 -6.78 -1.60
CA ALA A 76 -5.88 -7.83 -2.08
C ALA A 76 -6.94 -7.28 -3.05
N ALA A 77 -7.55 -6.13 -2.75
CA ALA A 77 -8.53 -5.47 -3.60
C ALA A 77 -7.94 -5.08 -4.96
N LEU A 78 -6.75 -4.47 -4.97
CA LEU A 78 -6.04 -4.13 -6.20
C LEU A 78 -5.64 -5.41 -6.96
N SER A 79 -5.09 -6.42 -6.30
CA SER A 79 -4.74 -7.70 -6.95
C SER A 79 -5.94 -8.31 -7.67
N ALA A 80 -7.08 -8.41 -6.98
CA ALA A 80 -8.30 -8.97 -7.55
C ALA A 80 -8.81 -8.16 -8.74
N ALA A 81 -8.79 -6.82 -8.66
CA ALA A 81 -9.22 -5.96 -9.76
C ALA A 81 -8.35 -6.17 -11.02
N TYR A 82 -7.03 -6.22 -10.86
CA TYR A 82 -6.11 -6.46 -11.97
C TYR A 82 -6.20 -7.88 -12.53
N GLU A 83 -6.52 -8.89 -11.71
CA GLU A 83 -6.76 -10.26 -12.19
C GLU A 83 -7.98 -10.37 -13.13
N THR A 84 -9.00 -9.53 -12.94
CA THR A 84 -10.15 -9.50 -13.86
C THR A 84 -9.81 -8.89 -15.23
N GLY A 85 -8.78 -8.03 -15.28
CA GLY A 85 -8.41 -7.28 -16.49
C GLY A 85 -9.44 -6.24 -16.95
N ASP A 86 -10.49 -5.98 -16.17
CA ASP A 86 -11.51 -4.96 -16.49
C ASP A 86 -11.00 -3.55 -16.13
N PRO A 87 -10.80 -2.65 -17.12
CA PRO A 87 -10.33 -1.30 -16.85
C PRO A 87 -11.24 -0.52 -15.91
N ALA A 88 -12.57 -0.74 -15.96
CA ALA A 88 -13.51 -0.06 -15.08
C ALA A 88 -13.37 -0.56 -13.62
N GLY A 89 -13.27 -1.87 -13.42
CA GLY A 89 -12.98 -2.49 -12.13
C GLY A 89 -11.65 -2.03 -11.52
N ILE A 90 -10.59 -1.95 -12.32
CA ILE A 90 -9.28 -1.45 -11.89
C ILE A 90 -9.38 0.00 -11.42
N LEU A 91 -10.01 0.87 -12.21
CA LEU A 91 -10.16 2.28 -11.86
C LEU A 91 -11.04 2.46 -10.60
N ALA A 92 -12.10 1.67 -10.47
CA ALA A 92 -12.95 1.68 -9.27
C ALA A 92 -12.18 1.26 -8.01
N ALA A 93 -11.33 0.23 -8.10
CA ALA A 93 -10.49 -0.21 -7.00
C ALA A 93 -9.45 0.86 -6.62
N LEU A 94 -8.77 1.45 -7.60
CA LEU A 94 -7.82 2.54 -7.39
C LEU A 94 -8.48 3.74 -6.67
N ASN A 95 -9.64 4.18 -7.16
CA ASN A 95 -10.37 5.29 -6.55
C ASN A 95 -10.81 4.98 -5.12
N THR A 96 -11.28 3.75 -4.87
CA THR A 96 -11.70 3.31 -3.53
C THR A 96 -10.51 3.35 -2.56
N VAL A 97 -9.39 2.74 -2.91
CA VAL A 97 -8.19 2.73 -2.06
C VAL A 97 -7.67 4.15 -1.83
N ALA A 98 -7.53 4.95 -2.89
CA ALA A 98 -7.03 6.32 -2.78
C ALA A 98 -7.93 7.20 -1.89
N SER A 99 -9.25 7.12 -2.08
CA SER A 99 -10.19 7.93 -1.30
C SER A 99 -10.23 7.56 0.19
N SER A 100 -10.15 6.27 0.52
CA SER A 100 -10.11 5.78 1.91
C SER A 100 -8.91 6.33 2.67
N HIS A 101 -7.74 6.38 2.04
CA HIS A 101 -6.52 6.91 2.68
C HIS A 101 -6.46 8.43 2.67
N ALA A 102 -6.95 9.09 1.61
CA ALA A 102 -7.04 10.54 1.58
C ALA A 102 -7.89 11.10 2.73
N ALA A 103 -8.99 10.42 3.09
CA ALA A 103 -9.86 10.81 4.19
C ALA A 103 -9.18 10.77 5.58
N VAL A 104 -8.06 10.04 5.72
CA VAL A 104 -7.31 9.92 6.99
C VAL A 104 -6.23 11.01 7.12
N LEU A 105 -5.89 11.69 6.02
CA LEU A 105 -4.87 12.74 5.96
C LEU A 105 -5.41 14.16 6.18
N ILE A 106 -6.73 14.34 6.17
CA ILE A 106 -7.44 15.63 6.35
C ILE A 106 -8.11 15.65 7.72
#